data_AF-A0A3A8J0F5-F1
#
_entry.id   AF-A0A3A8J0F5-F1
#
_cell.length_a   1.000
_cell.length_b   1.000
_cell.length_c   1.000
_cell.angle_alpha   90.00
_cell.angle_beta   90.00
_cell.angle_gamma   90.00
#
_symmetry.space_group_name_H-M   'P 1'
#
loop_
_entity.id
_entity.type
_entity.pdbx_description
1 polymer ?
#
loop_
_entity_poly.entity_id
_entity_poly.type
_entity_poly.pdbx_seq_one_letter_code
_entity_poly.pdbx_strand_id
1 'polypeptide(L)'
;MSSVLAFGLATEAGAVCTQTAASQADRDLWNTHGCWQDFFLWQYKAYGLRSGDWSNRGWNAACNVNLEFPKHWNASYLLTYGMEDDWNQSFHGTEDYRATAEARSSNFHDSLYHSITDRTDVFGTFTPRFWPWDTDRVETACPLYNPTVSNSNPGSRAGDYMHEGWHAYFDKYNFDNGNTGGHRPGPQGACTINGCDYFYFHGISKYVFGAMWENNGTASRFHSPNQVQVEFLCDVADQSQWWIPLSVRQTAASDANARAASRFINGPGYTCGSPRPW
;
A
#
# COMPACT_ATOMS: atom_id res chain seq x y z
N MET A 1 -24.76 48.40 -28.73
CA MET A 1 -23.78 48.03 -27.70
C MET A 1 -24.25 46.72 -27.09
N SER A 2 -23.67 45.59 -27.49
CA SER A 2 -23.99 44.29 -26.90
C SER A 2 -22.76 43.79 -26.16
N SER A 3 -22.83 43.81 -24.83
CA SER A 3 -21.83 43.22 -23.96
C SER A 3 -21.91 41.70 -24.07
N VAL A 4 -20.87 41.10 -24.65
CA VAL A 4 -20.63 39.66 -24.57
C VAL A 4 -20.06 39.38 -23.17
N LEU A 5 -20.89 38.78 -22.31
CA LEU A 5 -20.46 38.22 -21.04
C LEU A 5 -19.60 36.99 -21.34
N ALA A 6 -18.28 37.14 -21.20
CA ALA A 6 -17.35 36.02 -21.17
C ALA A 6 -17.55 35.27 -19.85
N PHE A 7 -18.25 34.14 -19.89
CA PHE A 7 -18.18 33.14 -18.83
C PHE A 7 -16.78 32.54 -18.87
N GLY A 8 -15.88 33.09 -18.04
CA GLY A 8 -14.64 32.41 -17.72
C GLY A 8 -14.96 31.08 -17.07
N LEU A 9 -14.73 30.00 -17.81
CA LEU A 9 -14.60 28.67 -17.23
C LEU A 9 -13.35 28.71 -16.34
N ALA A 10 -13.52 29.13 -15.09
CA ALA A 10 -12.57 28.80 -14.05
C ALA A 10 -12.62 27.27 -13.95
N THR A 11 -11.65 26.60 -14.56
CA THR A 11 -11.30 25.25 -14.17
C THR A 11 -10.97 25.32 -12.69
N GLU A 12 -11.89 24.89 -11.83
CA GLU A 12 -11.56 24.54 -10.46
C GLU A 12 -10.37 23.58 -10.57
N ALA A 13 -9.19 24.04 -10.14
CA ALA A 13 -8.10 23.12 -9.90
C ALA A 13 -8.61 22.21 -8.79
N GLY A 14 -9.08 21.02 -9.18
CA GLY A 14 -9.54 20.01 -8.24
C GLY A 14 -8.49 19.87 -7.14
N ALA A 15 -8.94 19.74 -5.89
CA ALA A 15 -8.03 19.57 -4.77
C ALA A 15 -7.01 18.48 -5.13
N VAL A 16 -5.73 18.74 -4.89
CA VAL A 16 -4.66 17.75 -5.05
C VAL A 16 -3.99 17.56 -3.70
N CYS A 17 -3.25 16.47 -3.55
CA CYS A 17 -2.52 16.24 -2.30
C CYS A 17 -1.38 17.24 -2.16
N THR A 18 -0.65 17.19 -1.04
CA THR A 18 0.48 18.09 -0.84
C THR A 18 1.62 17.79 -1.84
N GLN A 19 1.77 18.68 -2.82
CA GLN A 19 2.73 18.61 -3.92
C GLN A 19 4.02 19.44 -3.71
N THR A 20 4.17 20.05 -2.53
CA THR A 20 5.26 21.00 -2.24
C THR A 20 6.52 20.35 -1.66
N ALA A 21 6.40 19.16 -1.08
CA ALA A 21 7.53 18.44 -0.47
C ALA A 21 7.28 16.92 -0.39
N ALA A 22 8.36 16.16 -0.22
CA ALA A 22 8.38 14.74 0.10
C ALA A 22 8.81 14.51 1.57
N SER A 23 8.54 13.32 2.12
CA SER A 23 9.10 12.91 3.41
C SER A 23 10.62 12.71 3.33
N GLN A 24 11.30 12.58 4.48
CA GLN A 24 12.73 12.25 4.48
C GLN A 24 12.99 10.87 3.85
N ALA A 25 12.19 9.86 4.21
CA ALA A 25 12.28 8.52 3.64
C ALA A 25 12.07 8.52 2.11
N ASP A 26 11.16 9.36 1.59
CA ASP A 26 11.00 9.53 0.15
C ASP A 26 12.23 10.09 -0.54
N ARG A 27 12.82 11.15 0.02
CA ARG A 27 14.02 11.76 -0.54
C ARG A 27 15.19 10.80 -0.53
N ASP A 28 15.38 10.07 0.56
CA ASP A 28 16.51 9.14 0.68
C ASP A 28 16.37 7.95 -0.26
N LEU A 29 15.16 7.37 -0.37
CA LEU A 29 14.91 6.30 -1.33
C LEU A 29 15.06 6.80 -2.76
N TRP A 30 14.53 7.99 -3.06
CA TRP A 30 14.70 8.64 -4.36
C TRP A 30 16.17 8.89 -4.69
N ASN A 31 17.01 9.25 -3.73
CA ASN A 31 18.45 9.41 -3.96
C ASN A 31 19.18 8.10 -4.28
N THR A 32 18.54 6.95 -4.04
CA THR A 32 19.10 5.63 -4.36
C THR A 32 18.87 5.29 -5.84
N HIS A 33 17.65 5.48 -6.35
CA HIS A 33 17.30 5.09 -7.73
C HIS A 33 17.20 6.26 -8.72
N GLY A 34 17.07 7.49 -8.22
CA GLY A 34 16.99 8.72 -9.00
C GLY A 34 15.76 8.79 -9.89
N CYS A 35 15.83 9.55 -10.99
CA CYS A 35 14.79 9.48 -12.02
C CYS A 35 15.08 8.32 -13.00
N TRP A 36 15.01 7.08 -12.53
CA TRP A 36 15.20 5.90 -13.36
C TRP A 36 14.04 5.72 -14.36
N GLN A 37 14.24 6.21 -15.58
CA GLN A 37 13.19 6.27 -16.59
C GLN A 37 12.59 4.91 -16.96
N ASP A 38 13.42 3.91 -17.17
CA ASP A 38 12.96 2.57 -17.55
C ASP A 38 12.06 1.97 -16.46
N PHE A 39 12.37 2.24 -15.18
CA PHE A 39 11.55 1.75 -14.09
C PHE A 39 10.18 2.39 -14.06
N PHE A 40 10.04 3.73 -14.19
CA PHE A 40 8.70 4.32 -14.18
C PHE A 40 7.89 3.90 -15.42
N LEU A 41 8.55 3.68 -16.57
CA LEU A 41 7.91 3.15 -17.79
C LEU A 41 7.47 1.69 -17.63
N TRP A 42 8.18 0.90 -16.85
CA TRP A 42 7.76 -0.43 -16.46
C TRP A 42 6.62 -0.37 -15.43
N GLN A 43 6.76 0.45 -14.40
CA GLN A 43 5.87 0.55 -13.24
C GLN A 43 4.45 0.95 -13.63
N TYR A 44 4.27 1.95 -14.50
CA TYR A 44 2.91 2.33 -14.91
C TYR A 44 2.17 1.18 -15.61
N LYS A 45 2.88 0.29 -16.31
CA LYS A 45 2.28 -0.90 -16.92
C LYS A 45 2.06 -1.99 -15.88
N ALA A 46 3.07 -2.25 -15.04
CA ALA A 46 3.05 -3.31 -14.03
C ALA A 46 1.95 -3.09 -12.99
N TYR A 47 1.66 -1.85 -12.61
CA TYR A 47 0.63 -1.47 -11.63
C TYR A 47 -0.61 -0.82 -12.28
N GLY A 48 -0.70 -0.83 -13.61
CA GLY A 48 -1.88 -0.36 -14.34
C GLY A 48 -2.20 1.12 -14.17
N LEU A 49 -1.21 1.97 -13.88
CA LEU A 49 -1.38 3.41 -13.68
C LEU A 49 -1.81 4.09 -14.99
N ARG A 50 -2.81 4.96 -14.91
CA ARG A 50 -3.41 5.62 -16.08
C ARG A 50 -3.12 7.12 -16.07
N SER A 51 -2.73 7.67 -17.22
CA SER A 51 -2.42 9.10 -17.31
C SER A 51 -3.56 10.01 -16.87
N GLY A 52 -4.82 9.60 -17.06
CA GLY A 52 -5.99 10.36 -16.61
C GLY A 52 -5.98 10.62 -15.11
N ASP A 53 -5.82 9.56 -14.31
CA ASP A 53 -5.85 9.60 -12.84
C ASP A 53 -4.67 10.38 -12.25
N TRP A 54 -3.53 10.39 -12.95
CA TRP A 54 -2.26 10.93 -12.46
C TRP A 54 -1.80 12.22 -13.18
N SER A 55 -2.60 12.74 -14.13
CA SER A 55 -2.22 13.82 -15.04
C SER A 55 -1.75 15.09 -14.31
N ASN A 56 -2.53 15.57 -13.35
CA ASN A 56 -2.23 16.72 -12.48
C ASN A 56 -1.42 16.33 -11.23
N ARG A 57 -0.91 15.08 -11.18
CA ARG A 57 -0.27 14.46 -10.01
C ARG A 57 1.18 14.07 -10.27
N GLY A 58 1.77 14.62 -11.31
CA GLY A 58 3.16 14.37 -11.69
C GLY A 58 3.38 13.33 -12.78
N TRP A 59 2.34 12.87 -13.48
CA TRP A 59 2.50 11.99 -14.66
C TRP A 59 3.50 12.55 -15.68
N ASN A 60 3.35 13.82 -16.05
CA ASN A 60 4.24 14.50 -17.00
C ASN A 60 5.49 15.11 -16.34
N ALA A 61 5.62 15.00 -15.02
CA ALA A 61 6.73 15.51 -14.23
C ALA A 61 7.29 14.40 -13.33
N ALA A 62 7.45 13.20 -13.91
CA ALA A 62 7.78 11.97 -13.18
C ALA A 62 9.10 12.04 -12.39
N CYS A 63 10.00 12.98 -12.70
CA CYS A 63 11.24 13.18 -11.95
C CYS A 63 11.11 14.13 -10.74
N ASN A 64 9.90 14.64 -10.43
CA ASN A 64 9.69 15.53 -9.29
C ASN A 64 9.14 14.75 -8.09
N VAL A 65 10.04 14.30 -7.21
CA VAL A 65 9.72 13.51 -6.00
C VAL A 65 8.69 14.16 -5.06
N ASN A 66 8.40 15.46 -5.21
CA ASN A 66 7.38 16.13 -4.39
C ASN A 66 5.95 15.81 -4.85
N LEU A 67 5.75 15.29 -6.06
CA LEU A 67 4.45 14.96 -6.63
C LEU A 67 4.03 13.53 -6.29
N GLU A 68 2.72 13.24 -6.36
CA GLU A 68 2.16 11.96 -5.92
C GLU A 68 2.59 10.80 -6.81
N PHE A 69 2.61 10.96 -8.14
CA PHE A 69 3.00 9.91 -9.06
C PHE A 69 4.45 9.42 -8.80
N PRO A 70 5.46 10.31 -8.65
CA PRO A 70 6.81 9.90 -8.24
C PRO A 70 6.90 9.28 -6.83
N LYS A 71 6.06 9.71 -5.88
CA LYS A 71 5.97 9.08 -4.54
C LYS A 71 5.35 7.68 -4.60
N HIS A 72 4.38 7.47 -5.49
CA HIS A 72 3.78 6.15 -5.77
C HIS A 72 4.79 5.24 -6.46
N TRP A 73 5.58 5.78 -7.40
CA TRP A 73 6.75 5.08 -7.92
C TRP A 73 7.72 4.68 -6.81
N ASN A 74 8.15 5.58 -5.93
CA ASN A 74 9.02 5.25 -4.79
C ASN A 74 8.55 4.00 -4.02
N ALA A 75 7.25 3.91 -3.73
CA ALA A 75 6.66 2.74 -3.07
C ALA A 75 6.74 1.47 -3.94
N SER A 76 6.44 1.57 -5.23
CA SER A 76 6.57 0.45 -6.17
C SER A 76 8.02 -0.03 -6.31
N TYR A 77 9.00 0.89 -6.27
CA TYR A 77 10.42 0.56 -6.28
C TYR A 77 10.84 -0.19 -5.01
N LEU A 78 10.43 0.31 -3.83
CA LEU A 78 10.66 -0.36 -2.56
C LEU A 78 10.09 -1.79 -2.55
N LEU A 79 8.86 -1.95 -3.03
CA LEU A 79 8.21 -3.25 -3.15
C LEU A 79 8.93 -4.18 -4.14
N THR A 80 9.51 -3.64 -5.21
CA THR A 80 10.14 -4.45 -6.27
C THR A 80 11.57 -4.87 -5.95
N TYR A 81 12.33 -4.01 -5.26
CA TYR A 81 13.77 -4.21 -5.06
C TYR A 81 14.23 -4.10 -3.61
N GLY A 82 13.37 -3.68 -2.69
CA GLY A 82 13.79 -3.30 -1.35
C GLY A 82 13.98 -4.43 -0.36
N MET A 83 13.44 -5.62 -0.63
CA MET A 83 13.51 -6.77 0.28
C MET A 83 14.59 -7.77 -0.16
N GLU A 84 15.22 -8.44 0.81
CA GLU A 84 16.25 -9.47 0.58
C GLU A 84 15.67 -10.87 0.36
N ASP A 85 14.45 -11.12 0.83
CA ASP A 85 13.81 -12.44 0.88
C ASP A 85 14.66 -13.48 1.64
N ASP A 86 14.50 -13.56 2.97
CA ASP A 86 15.14 -14.59 3.81
C ASP A 86 14.09 -15.56 4.35
N TRP A 87 14.16 -16.82 3.92
CA TRP A 87 13.26 -17.89 4.34
C TRP A 87 13.10 -18.09 5.84
N ASN A 88 14.16 -17.79 6.61
CA ASN A 88 14.16 -18.00 8.06
C ASN A 88 13.66 -16.77 8.82
N GLN A 89 13.43 -15.65 8.12
CA GLN A 89 13.17 -14.37 8.77
C GLN A 89 11.98 -13.63 8.16
N SER A 90 11.80 -13.60 6.84
CA SER A 90 10.67 -12.90 6.21
C SER A 90 9.35 -13.61 6.50
N PHE A 91 8.29 -12.82 6.73
CA PHE A 91 6.93 -13.36 6.80
C PHE A 91 6.52 -13.95 5.45
N HIS A 92 6.74 -13.19 4.37
CA HIS A 92 6.44 -13.59 2.99
C HIS A 92 7.53 -13.14 2.02
N GLY A 93 7.48 -13.67 0.80
CA GLY A 93 8.44 -13.31 -0.23
C GLY A 93 8.05 -12.02 -0.95
N THR A 94 9.03 -11.38 -1.58
CA THR A 94 8.79 -10.22 -2.46
C THR A 94 7.75 -10.56 -3.55
N GLU A 95 7.75 -11.79 -4.04
CA GLU A 95 6.78 -12.23 -5.04
C GLU A 95 5.33 -12.22 -4.54
N ASP A 96 5.08 -12.59 -3.28
CA ASP A 96 3.73 -12.56 -2.69
C ASP A 96 3.23 -11.12 -2.66
N TYR A 97 4.04 -10.25 -2.07
CA TYR A 97 3.76 -8.83 -1.89
C TYR A 97 3.57 -8.08 -3.21
N ARG A 98 4.35 -8.41 -4.24
CA ARG A 98 4.14 -7.85 -5.58
C ARG A 98 2.87 -8.39 -6.22
N ALA A 99 2.62 -9.68 -6.11
CA ALA A 99 1.47 -10.33 -6.73
C ALA A 99 0.13 -9.89 -6.14
N THR A 100 0.09 -9.28 -4.94
CA THR A 100 -1.13 -8.62 -4.42
C THR A 100 -1.40 -7.26 -5.06
N ALA A 101 -0.38 -6.61 -5.62
CA ALA A 101 -0.42 -5.19 -5.99
C ALA A 101 -0.32 -4.95 -7.50
N GLU A 102 0.35 -5.83 -8.25
CA GLU A 102 0.50 -5.69 -9.70
C GLU A 102 -0.84 -5.83 -10.44
N ALA A 103 -0.99 -5.20 -11.60
CA ALA A 103 -2.24 -5.12 -12.34
C ALA A 103 -2.70 -6.47 -12.92
N ARG A 104 -1.76 -7.33 -13.28
CA ARG A 104 -2.05 -8.60 -13.96
C ARG A 104 -2.69 -9.58 -12.99
N SER A 105 -3.66 -10.36 -13.48
CA SER A 105 -4.23 -11.49 -12.74
C SER A 105 -3.19 -12.34 -12.02
N SER A 106 -3.47 -12.64 -10.76
CA SER A 106 -2.64 -13.45 -9.87
C SER A 106 -3.54 -14.36 -9.03
N ASN A 107 -2.94 -15.08 -8.09
CA ASN A 107 -3.71 -15.81 -7.09
C ASN A 107 -4.44 -14.88 -6.11
N PHE A 108 -4.19 -13.57 -6.13
CA PHE A 108 -4.80 -12.61 -5.22
C PHE A 108 -5.94 -11.81 -5.83
N HIS A 109 -5.98 -11.63 -7.15
CA HIS A 109 -7.05 -10.85 -7.80
C HIS A 109 -7.15 -11.22 -9.28
N ASP A 110 -8.21 -10.77 -9.94
CA ASP A 110 -8.39 -11.01 -11.37
C ASP A 110 -7.69 -9.96 -12.21
N SER A 111 -7.79 -8.69 -11.85
CA SER A 111 -7.02 -7.61 -12.47
C SER A 111 -7.18 -6.33 -11.67
N LEU A 112 -6.10 -5.57 -11.50
CA LEU A 112 -6.10 -4.32 -10.76
C LEU A 112 -5.62 -3.14 -11.60
N TYR A 113 -6.02 -1.94 -11.21
CA TYR A 113 -5.29 -0.72 -11.55
C TYR A 113 -5.21 0.20 -10.35
N HIS A 114 -4.17 1.03 -10.34
CA HIS A 114 -3.90 1.96 -9.26
C HIS A 114 -4.30 3.39 -9.64
N SER A 115 -5.05 4.04 -8.76
CA SER A 115 -5.39 5.46 -8.86
C SER A 115 -5.17 6.17 -7.52
N ILE A 116 -5.53 7.45 -7.49
CA ILE A 116 -5.39 8.31 -6.33
C ILE A 116 -6.66 9.13 -6.10
N THR A 117 -6.97 9.38 -4.83
CA THR A 117 -8.14 10.15 -4.39
C THR A 117 -7.76 11.27 -3.42
N ASP A 118 -8.57 12.33 -3.40
CA ASP A 118 -8.38 13.50 -2.51
C ASP A 118 -8.95 13.33 -1.11
N ARG A 119 -9.48 12.14 -0.82
CA ARG A 119 -9.96 11.80 0.51
C ARG A 119 -8.87 11.98 1.56
N THR A 120 -9.28 12.42 2.73
CA THR A 120 -8.39 12.66 3.90
C THR A 120 -8.75 11.79 5.09
N ASP A 121 -9.85 11.03 4.99
CA ASP A 121 -10.39 10.17 6.04
C ASP A 121 -9.92 8.71 5.96
N VAL A 122 -9.24 8.34 4.87
CA VAL A 122 -8.69 7.00 4.62
C VAL A 122 -7.26 7.07 4.10
N PHE A 123 -6.58 5.93 4.06
CA PHE A 123 -5.25 5.79 3.45
C PHE A 123 -5.33 5.12 2.08
N GLY A 124 -6.15 4.08 1.96
CA GLY A 124 -6.49 3.45 0.69
C GLY A 124 -7.96 3.08 0.58
N THR A 125 -8.35 2.61 -0.60
CA THR A 125 -9.66 1.99 -0.84
C THR A 125 -9.57 1.00 -1.99
N PHE A 126 -10.01 -0.22 -1.76
CA PHE A 126 -10.36 -1.18 -2.79
C PHE A 126 -11.79 -0.95 -3.29
N THR A 127 -11.96 -0.95 -4.61
CA THR A 127 -13.28 -0.93 -5.27
C THR A 127 -13.35 -2.08 -6.27
N PRO A 128 -14.25 -3.07 -6.07
CA PRO A 128 -14.42 -4.14 -7.02
C PRO A 128 -15.01 -3.60 -8.33
N ARG A 129 -14.66 -4.25 -9.44
CA ARG A 129 -15.21 -3.96 -10.75
C ARG A 129 -16.73 -4.09 -10.75
N PHE A 130 -17.40 -3.18 -11.45
CA PHE A 130 -18.87 -3.23 -11.56
C PHE A 130 -19.32 -4.24 -12.63
N TRP A 131 -18.63 -4.26 -13.78
CA TRP A 131 -18.88 -5.24 -14.84
C TRP A 131 -17.76 -6.30 -14.94
N PRO A 132 -18.05 -7.51 -15.45
CA PRO A 132 -17.04 -8.56 -15.60
C PRO A 132 -15.84 -8.22 -16.51
N TRP A 133 -16.01 -7.24 -17.40
CA TRP A 133 -14.94 -6.75 -18.30
C TRP A 133 -14.23 -5.50 -17.78
N ASP A 134 -14.64 -4.97 -16.63
CA ASP A 134 -13.94 -3.89 -15.94
C ASP A 134 -12.77 -4.44 -15.11
N THR A 135 -12.00 -3.54 -14.50
CA THR A 135 -10.83 -3.84 -13.68
C THR A 135 -11.09 -3.36 -12.26
N ASP A 136 -10.71 -4.16 -11.26
CA ASP A 136 -10.77 -3.73 -9.87
C ASP A 136 -9.81 -2.57 -9.64
N ARG A 137 -10.11 -1.72 -8.66
CA ARG A 137 -9.34 -0.50 -8.41
C ARG A 137 -8.78 -0.50 -7.00
N VAL A 138 -7.49 -0.20 -6.90
CA VAL A 138 -6.82 0.17 -5.65
C VAL A 138 -6.52 1.65 -5.69
N GLU A 139 -7.07 2.39 -4.75
CA GLU A 139 -6.85 3.83 -4.60
C GLU A 139 -5.97 4.09 -3.40
N THR A 140 -5.03 5.03 -3.53
CA THR A 140 -4.34 5.63 -2.38
C THR A 140 -4.86 7.05 -2.17
N ALA A 141 -4.84 7.53 -0.93
CA ALA A 141 -5.45 8.80 -0.55
C ALA A 141 -4.42 9.82 -0.07
N CYS A 142 -4.79 11.11 -0.05
CA CYS A 142 -3.87 12.20 0.24
C CYS A 142 -3.07 12.14 1.54
N PRO A 143 -3.54 11.55 2.65
CA PRO A 143 -2.72 11.39 3.84
C PRO A 143 -1.42 10.64 3.55
N LEU A 144 -1.45 9.66 2.65
CA LEU A 144 -0.24 8.93 2.24
C LEU A 144 0.75 9.78 1.43
N TYR A 145 0.42 11.01 1.04
CA TYR A 145 1.29 11.89 0.24
C TYR A 145 1.66 13.20 0.94
N ASN A 146 1.12 13.44 2.14
CA ASN A 146 1.37 14.64 2.94
C ASN A 146 2.68 14.49 3.74
N PRO A 147 3.75 15.24 3.45
CA PRO A 147 5.07 15.02 4.03
C PRO A 147 5.16 15.22 5.56
N THR A 148 4.13 15.76 6.20
CA THR A 148 4.11 16.02 7.65
C THR A 148 3.46 14.91 8.48
N VAL A 149 2.84 13.91 7.85
CA VAL A 149 2.23 12.79 8.57
C VAL A 149 3.14 11.56 8.57
N SER A 150 3.10 10.79 9.66
CA SER A 150 4.02 9.67 9.90
C SER A 150 3.92 8.55 8.86
N ASN A 151 2.73 8.33 8.31
CA ASN A 151 2.43 7.31 7.31
C ASN A 151 2.60 7.79 5.86
N SER A 152 3.16 8.99 5.64
CA SER A 152 3.51 9.49 4.30
C SER A 152 4.94 9.12 3.94
N ASN A 153 5.21 7.82 3.89
CA ASN A 153 6.52 7.28 3.55
C ASN A 153 6.35 6.14 2.52
N PRO A 154 7.41 5.76 1.78
CA PRO A 154 7.30 4.77 0.73
C PRO A 154 6.86 3.39 1.24
N GLY A 155 7.25 3.02 2.48
CA GLY A 155 6.81 1.79 3.13
C GLY A 155 5.31 1.76 3.34
N SER A 156 4.74 2.80 3.95
CA SER A 156 3.29 2.90 4.18
C SER A 156 2.50 2.83 2.87
N ARG A 157 2.92 3.56 1.83
CA ARG A 157 2.27 3.50 0.50
C ARG A 157 2.31 2.11 -0.10
N ALA A 158 3.47 1.44 -0.08
CA ALA A 158 3.59 0.08 -0.58
C ALA A 158 2.75 -0.91 0.27
N GLY A 159 2.71 -0.71 1.59
CA GLY A 159 1.87 -1.49 2.50
C GLY A 159 0.37 -1.30 2.25
N ASP A 160 -0.06 -0.10 1.85
CA ASP A 160 -1.45 0.14 1.46
C ASP A 160 -1.78 -0.53 0.10
N TYR A 161 -0.81 -0.79 -0.79
CA TYR A 161 -1.08 -1.55 -2.03
C TYR A 161 -1.56 -2.96 -1.75
N MET A 162 -0.88 -3.62 -0.83
CA MET A 162 -1.16 -4.99 -0.41
C MET A 162 -2.34 -5.05 0.55
N HIS A 163 -2.54 -4.06 1.43
CA HIS A 163 -3.76 -3.96 2.23
C HIS A 163 -4.99 -3.94 1.32
N GLU A 164 -5.03 -3.00 0.37
CA GLU A 164 -6.17 -2.88 -0.54
C GLU A 164 -6.20 -4.05 -1.56
N GLY A 165 -5.04 -4.55 -1.98
CA GLY A 165 -4.92 -5.77 -2.77
C GLY A 165 -5.45 -7.01 -2.05
N TRP A 166 -5.39 -7.06 -0.72
CA TRP A 166 -5.96 -8.16 0.07
C TRP A 166 -7.49 -8.12 0.12
N HIS A 167 -8.10 -6.94 0.02
CA HIS A 167 -9.54 -6.84 -0.22
C HIS A 167 -9.92 -7.42 -1.58
N ALA A 168 -9.07 -7.31 -2.60
CA ALA A 168 -9.27 -7.99 -3.89
C ALA A 168 -9.17 -9.52 -3.77
N TYR A 169 -8.30 -10.03 -2.87
CA TYR A 169 -8.24 -11.46 -2.52
C TYR A 169 -9.55 -11.92 -1.89
N PHE A 170 -10.13 -11.13 -0.97
CA PHE A 170 -11.44 -11.44 -0.42
C PHE A 170 -12.54 -11.45 -1.47
N ASP A 171 -12.55 -10.49 -2.40
CA ASP A 171 -13.49 -10.47 -3.51
C ASP A 171 -13.36 -11.73 -4.40
N LYS A 172 -12.14 -12.05 -4.84
CA LYS A 172 -11.85 -13.19 -5.72
C LYS A 172 -12.30 -14.54 -5.15
N TYR A 173 -12.09 -14.77 -3.85
CA TYR A 173 -12.46 -16.02 -3.19
C TYR A 173 -13.76 -15.93 -2.39
N ASN A 174 -14.49 -14.83 -2.50
CA ASN A 174 -15.75 -14.59 -1.80
C ASN A 174 -15.63 -14.80 -0.28
N PHE A 175 -14.58 -14.23 0.32
CA PHE A 175 -14.40 -14.18 1.78
C PHE A 175 -15.03 -12.91 2.35
N ASP A 176 -15.75 -13.07 3.47
CA ASP A 176 -16.25 -11.95 4.27
C ASP A 176 -15.43 -11.83 5.56
N ASN A 177 -14.77 -10.69 5.76
CA ASN A 177 -14.03 -10.35 6.98
C ASN A 177 -14.72 -9.24 7.80
N GLY A 178 -15.94 -8.85 7.43
CA GLY A 178 -16.79 -7.93 8.17
C GLY A 178 -17.39 -6.83 7.29
N ASN A 179 -18.36 -6.11 7.88
CA ASN A 179 -19.18 -5.12 7.18
C ASN A 179 -18.61 -3.69 7.20
N THR A 180 -17.39 -3.49 7.70
CA THR A 180 -16.73 -2.18 7.75
C THR A 180 -15.66 -2.12 6.67
N GLY A 181 -16.08 -2.18 5.40
CA GLY A 181 -15.17 -2.15 4.26
C GLY A 181 -14.24 -3.37 4.20
N GLY A 182 -14.73 -4.57 4.47
CA GLY A 182 -13.88 -5.77 4.53
C GLY A 182 -13.10 -5.92 5.84
N HIS A 183 -13.44 -5.11 6.84
CA HIS A 183 -12.98 -5.21 8.22
C HIS A 183 -14.14 -5.37 9.20
N ARG A 184 -13.80 -5.65 10.45
CA ARG A 184 -14.73 -5.74 11.57
C ARG A 184 -15.01 -4.36 12.16
N PRO A 185 -16.24 -4.12 12.67
CA PRO A 185 -16.53 -2.87 13.36
C PRO A 185 -15.68 -2.75 14.63
N GLY A 186 -15.26 -1.52 14.94
CA GLY A 186 -14.54 -1.20 16.17
C GLY A 186 -15.01 0.12 16.79
N PRO A 187 -14.44 0.53 17.94
CA PRO A 187 -13.38 -0.14 18.70
C PRO A 187 -13.81 -1.48 19.32
N GLN A 188 -12.91 -2.46 19.37
CA GLN A 188 -13.16 -3.79 19.97
C GLN A 188 -11.85 -4.44 20.46
N GLY A 189 -11.84 -4.96 21.68
CA GLY A 189 -10.64 -5.58 22.26
C GLY A 189 -9.50 -4.55 22.39
N ALA A 190 -8.33 -4.87 21.83
CA ALA A 190 -7.19 -3.96 21.76
C ALA A 190 -7.27 -2.95 20.58
N CYS A 191 -8.18 -3.15 19.63
CA CYS A 191 -8.35 -2.24 18.52
C CYS A 191 -9.06 -0.95 18.96
N THR A 192 -8.50 0.20 18.60
CA THR A 192 -8.93 1.53 19.04
C THR A 192 -9.59 2.36 17.93
N ILE A 193 -9.66 1.84 16.71
CA ILE A 193 -10.27 2.50 15.55
C ILE A 193 -11.52 1.76 15.07
N ASN A 194 -12.25 2.35 14.12
CA ASN A 194 -13.22 1.61 13.31
C ASN A 194 -12.50 0.94 12.13
N GLY A 195 -12.86 -0.30 11.79
CA GLY A 195 -12.13 -1.10 10.79
C GLY A 195 -11.01 -1.95 11.42
N CYS A 196 -11.38 -2.82 12.35
CA CYS A 196 -10.48 -3.72 13.06
C CYS A 196 -10.33 -5.07 12.34
N ASP A 197 -9.25 -5.76 12.62
CA ASP A 197 -9.07 -7.17 12.25
C ASP A 197 -8.69 -8.05 13.43
N TYR A 198 -8.79 -9.37 13.26
CA TYR A 198 -8.00 -10.30 14.06
C TYR A 198 -6.62 -10.44 13.44
N PHE A 199 -5.60 -10.54 14.28
CA PHE A 199 -4.29 -11.01 13.89
C PHE A 199 -4.27 -12.54 13.95
N TYR A 200 -3.92 -13.20 12.85
CA TYR A 200 -3.92 -14.64 12.70
C TYR A 200 -2.50 -15.18 12.83
N PHE A 201 -2.19 -15.72 14.00
CA PHE A 201 -0.83 -16.14 14.33
C PHE A 201 -0.35 -17.32 13.47
N HIS A 202 0.82 -17.12 12.87
CA HIS A 202 1.63 -18.18 12.28
C HIS A 202 3.12 -17.87 12.50
N GLY A 203 3.96 -18.90 12.44
CA GLY A 203 5.40 -18.74 12.45
C GLY A 203 5.91 -18.14 11.13
N ILE A 204 7.10 -17.57 11.18
CA ILE A 204 7.92 -17.31 10.00
C ILE A 204 8.13 -18.64 9.25
N SER A 205 8.25 -18.60 7.92
CA SER A 205 8.34 -19.79 7.05
C SER A 205 7.10 -20.69 7.00
N LYS A 206 5.96 -20.31 7.62
CA LYS A 206 4.70 -21.08 7.50
C LYS A 206 4.23 -21.18 6.04
N TYR A 207 4.53 -20.14 5.29
CA TYR A 207 4.26 -20.00 3.88
C TYR A 207 5.55 -20.16 3.11
N VAL A 208 5.48 -20.97 2.05
CA VAL A 208 6.46 -20.86 0.99
C VAL A 208 6.21 -19.49 0.34
N PHE A 209 7.19 -18.63 0.17
CA PHE A 209 7.19 -17.52 -0.79
C PHE A 209 6.44 -17.93 -2.07
N GLY A 210 5.50 -17.08 -2.45
CA GLY A 210 4.53 -17.32 -3.53
C GLY A 210 3.24 -18.02 -3.08
N ALA A 211 3.14 -18.41 -1.81
CA ALA A 211 2.00 -19.13 -1.24
C ALA A 211 1.22 -18.33 -0.19
N MET A 212 1.48 -17.03 0.02
CA MET A 212 0.75 -16.20 0.99
C MET A 212 -0.78 -16.26 0.77
N TRP A 213 -1.22 -16.41 -0.48
CA TRP A 213 -2.63 -16.54 -0.88
C TRP A 213 -3.29 -17.83 -0.36
N GLU A 214 -2.54 -18.84 0.05
CA GLU A 214 -3.10 -20.13 0.46
C GLU A 214 -3.92 -19.98 1.74
N ASN A 215 -5.17 -20.43 1.67
CA ASN A 215 -6.06 -20.54 2.82
C ASN A 215 -6.60 -21.97 2.94
N ASN A 216 -6.40 -22.59 4.11
CA ASN A 216 -6.87 -23.95 4.40
C ASN A 216 -8.14 -23.99 5.27
N GLY A 217 -8.82 -22.86 5.43
CA GLY A 217 -10.00 -22.71 6.28
C GLY A 217 -9.68 -22.63 7.78
N THR A 218 -8.40 -22.49 8.14
CA THR A 218 -7.96 -22.37 9.55
C THR A 218 -7.24 -21.05 9.78
N ALA A 219 -7.21 -20.60 11.03
CA ALA A 219 -6.45 -19.42 11.44
C ALA A 219 -4.93 -19.55 11.19
N SER A 220 -4.41 -20.77 11.01
CA SER A 220 -2.98 -21.00 10.77
C SER A 220 -2.54 -20.71 9.33
N ARG A 221 -3.50 -20.53 8.42
CA ARG A 221 -3.25 -20.09 7.05
C ARG A 221 -4.33 -19.10 6.61
N PHE A 222 -4.33 -17.93 7.21
CA PHE A 222 -5.21 -16.82 6.85
C PHE A 222 -4.50 -15.51 7.23
N HIS A 223 -4.70 -14.47 6.44
CA HIS A 223 -4.30 -13.11 6.81
C HIS A 223 -5.49 -12.18 6.70
N SER A 224 -5.49 -11.14 7.53
CA SER A 224 -6.36 -9.98 7.35
C SER A 224 -5.62 -8.88 6.57
N PRO A 225 -6.34 -7.89 5.99
CA PRO A 225 -5.70 -6.81 5.25
C PRO A 225 -4.70 -6.02 6.11
N ASN A 226 -5.07 -5.67 7.36
CA ASN A 226 -4.13 -4.99 8.26
C ASN A 226 -2.91 -5.86 8.60
N GLN A 227 -3.08 -7.19 8.68
CA GLN A 227 -1.99 -8.13 8.99
C GLN A 227 -0.96 -8.15 7.87
N VAL A 228 -1.38 -8.33 6.62
CA VAL A 228 -0.46 -8.34 5.46
C VAL A 228 0.36 -7.07 5.41
N GLN A 229 -0.27 -5.92 5.64
CA GLN A 229 0.42 -4.64 5.68
C GLN A 229 1.45 -4.54 6.81
N VAL A 230 1.09 -4.95 8.03
CA VAL A 230 2.01 -4.90 9.18
C VAL A 230 3.19 -5.84 8.99
N GLU A 231 2.95 -7.04 8.48
CA GLU A 231 4.00 -8.03 8.19
C GLU A 231 4.98 -7.51 7.14
N PHE A 232 4.50 -6.95 6.03
CA PHE A 232 5.37 -6.32 5.03
C PHE A 232 6.19 -5.17 5.59
N LEU A 233 5.57 -4.27 6.36
CA LEU A 233 6.30 -3.15 6.95
C LEU A 233 7.39 -3.63 7.92
N CYS A 234 7.16 -4.75 8.63
CA CYS A 234 8.20 -5.39 9.44
C CYS A 234 9.28 -6.04 8.58
N ASP A 235 8.96 -6.63 7.43
CA ASP A 235 9.98 -7.17 6.52
C ASP A 235 10.79 -6.06 5.85
N VAL A 236 10.21 -4.90 5.53
CA VAL A 236 10.97 -3.71 5.11
C VAL A 236 11.91 -3.25 6.22
N ALA A 237 11.47 -3.24 7.48
CA ALA A 237 12.29 -2.79 8.59
C ALA A 237 13.48 -3.73 8.85
N ASP A 238 13.23 -5.03 8.85
CA ASP A 238 14.15 -6.04 9.37
C ASP A 238 14.92 -6.78 8.25
N GLN A 239 14.29 -7.03 7.09
CA GLN A 239 14.77 -7.87 5.98
C GLN A 239 14.91 -7.10 4.66
N SER A 240 15.22 -5.81 4.75
CA SER A 240 15.53 -5.00 3.58
C SER A 240 16.96 -5.20 3.09
N GLN A 241 17.14 -5.01 1.79
CA GLN A 241 18.46 -4.94 1.16
C GLN A 241 19.35 -3.93 1.91
N TRP A 242 20.64 -4.24 2.01
CA TRP A 242 21.63 -3.44 2.76
C TRP A 242 21.70 -1.96 2.33
N TRP A 243 21.35 -1.65 1.09
CA TRP A 243 21.38 -0.30 0.53
C TRP A 243 20.10 0.49 0.79
N ILE A 244 19.05 -0.11 1.33
CA ILE A 244 17.82 0.60 1.68
C ILE A 244 18.11 1.59 2.81
N PRO A 245 17.77 2.88 2.64
CA PRO A 245 18.06 3.90 3.64
C PRO A 245 17.45 3.58 5.00
N LEU A 246 18.21 3.88 6.06
CA LEU A 246 17.76 3.69 7.44
C LEU A 246 16.45 4.45 7.74
N SER A 247 16.25 5.62 7.13
CA SER A 247 15.02 6.41 7.28
C SER A 247 13.78 5.64 6.80
N VAL A 248 13.87 4.92 5.67
CA VAL A 248 12.79 4.08 5.13
C VAL A 248 12.45 2.96 6.13
N ARG A 249 13.47 2.26 6.62
CA ARG A 249 13.33 1.14 7.56
C ARG A 249 12.70 1.57 8.89
N GLN A 250 13.18 2.68 9.44
CA GLN A 250 12.67 3.23 10.70
C GLN A 250 11.22 3.70 10.57
N THR A 251 10.86 4.37 9.46
CA THR A 251 9.47 4.77 9.25
C THR A 251 8.54 3.59 9.03
N ALA A 252 9.02 2.52 8.36
CA ALA A 252 8.25 1.29 8.19
C ALA A 252 7.99 0.60 9.54
N ALA A 253 9.01 0.44 10.37
CA ALA A 253 8.87 -0.10 11.73
C ALA A 253 7.91 0.74 12.57
N SER A 254 8.03 2.07 12.51
CA SER A 254 7.15 2.97 13.24
C SER A 254 5.69 2.86 12.80
N ASP A 255 5.42 2.75 11.50
CA ASP A 255 4.05 2.60 10.98
C ASP A 255 3.48 1.23 11.34
N ALA A 256 4.25 0.15 11.14
CA ALA A 256 3.86 -1.19 11.53
C ALA A 256 3.45 -1.27 13.01
N ASN A 257 4.28 -0.72 13.90
CA ASN A 257 4.03 -0.74 15.33
C ASN A 257 2.79 0.09 15.71
N ALA A 258 2.58 1.25 15.06
CA ALA A 258 1.39 2.06 15.28
C ALA A 258 0.10 1.34 14.82
N ARG A 259 0.14 0.66 13.67
CA ARG A 259 -0.97 -0.14 13.15
C ARG A 259 -1.24 -1.36 14.03
N ALA A 260 -0.19 -2.09 14.40
CA ALA A 260 -0.24 -3.23 15.32
C ALA A 260 -0.93 -2.89 16.65
N ALA A 261 -0.65 -1.70 17.20
CA ALA A 261 -1.21 -1.25 18.47
C ALA A 261 -2.67 -0.77 18.40
N SER A 262 -3.19 -0.47 17.21
CA SER A 262 -4.50 0.21 17.07
C SER A 262 -5.53 -0.54 16.24
N ARG A 263 -5.11 -1.51 15.40
CA ARG A 263 -5.98 -2.11 14.37
C ARG A 263 -6.38 -3.56 14.61
N PHE A 264 -5.81 -4.22 15.63
CA PHE A 264 -6.09 -5.63 15.90
C PHE A 264 -6.87 -5.84 17.21
N ILE A 265 -7.89 -6.68 17.16
CA ILE A 265 -8.75 -7.01 18.31
C ILE A 265 -7.96 -7.77 19.38
N ASN A 266 -7.16 -8.75 18.96
CA ASN A 266 -6.36 -9.61 19.84
C ASN A 266 -4.92 -9.14 20.02
N GLY A 267 -4.49 -8.10 19.29
CA GLY A 267 -3.11 -7.60 19.27
C GLY A 267 -2.10 -8.65 18.73
N PRO A 268 -1.10 -8.25 17.94
CA PRO A 268 -0.08 -9.20 17.48
C PRO A 268 0.88 -9.63 18.59
N GLY A 269 0.99 -8.87 19.69
CA GLY A 269 1.88 -9.22 20.81
C GLY A 269 3.37 -9.10 20.49
N TYR A 270 3.73 -8.55 19.32
CA TYR A 270 5.10 -8.23 18.92
C TYR A 270 5.21 -6.85 18.26
N THR A 271 6.44 -6.36 18.16
CA THR A 271 6.82 -5.21 17.33
C THR A 271 7.82 -5.67 16.28
N CYS A 272 7.97 -4.94 15.18
CA CYS A 272 9.05 -5.24 14.22
C CYS A 272 10.40 -5.30 14.96
N GLY A 273 11.21 -6.30 14.63
CA GLY A 273 12.48 -6.58 15.30
C GLY A 273 12.42 -7.24 16.69
N SER A 274 11.28 -7.38 17.40
CA SER A 274 11.25 -8.05 18.73
C SER A 274 9.85 -8.31 19.33
N PRO A 275 9.58 -9.52 19.87
CA PRO A 275 10.10 -10.80 19.38
C PRO A 275 9.53 -11.07 17.98
N ARG A 276 10.33 -11.61 17.05
CA ARG A 276 9.75 -12.10 15.80
C ARG A 276 8.99 -13.40 16.06
N PRO A 277 7.74 -13.57 15.59
CA PRO A 277 7.00 -14.81 15.74
C PRO A 277 7.76 -15.92 14.99
N TRP A 278 8.33 -16.85 15.76
CA TRP A 278 9.13 -17.97 15.29
C TRP A 278 8.28 -19.04 14.60
#